data_AF-A0A957ECT9-F1
#
_entry.id   AF-A0A957ECT9-F1
#
_cell.length_a   1.000
_cell.length_b   1.000
_cell.length_c   1.000
_cell.angle_alpha   90.00
_cell.angle_beta   90.00
_cell.angle_gamma   90.00
#
_symmetry.space_group_name_H-M   'P 1'
#
loop_
_entity.id
_entity.type
_entity.pdbx_description
1 polymer ?
#
loop_
_entity_poly.entity_id
_entity_poly.type
_entity_poly.pdbx_seq_one_letter_code
_entity_poly.pdbx_strand_id
1 'polypeptide(L)'
;MSKRVIIDADKPLSQSLLWDIQRAYFLKAGMKAWQNDVVPSDISSNPVMARTYSQLVFGYLRDCFAAAQRGEFKLDPSQPINI
;
A
#
# COMPACT_ATOMS: atom_id res chain seq x y z
N MET A 1 42.63 -4.18 2.59
CA MET A 1 41.40 -4.72 1.95
C MET A 1 40.25 -4.59 2.94
N SER A 2 39.12 -4.00 2.54
CA SER A 2 37.94 -3.90 3.43
C SER A 2 37.19 -5.23 3.49
N LYS A 3 36.99 -5.76 4.69
CA LYS A 3 36.31 -7.05 4.92
C LYS A 3 34.79 -6.83 4.87
N ARG A 4 34.07 -7.57 4.02
CA ARG A 4 32.61 -7.56 4.01
C ARG A 4 32.07 -8.35 5.20
N VAL A 5 31.05 -7.82 5.87
CA VAL A 5 30.35 -8.44 7.00
C VAL A 5 28.86 -8.39 6.72
N ILE A 6 28.16 -9.49 6.98
CA ILE A 6 26.70 -9.57 6.90
C ILE A 6 26.14 -9.19 8.27
N ILE A 7 25.20 -8.25 8.31
CA ILE A 7 24.62 -7.71 9.54
C ILE A 7 23.29 -8.40 9.86
N ASP A 8 22.48 -8.71 8.84
CA ASP A 8 21.22 -9.46 8.95
C ASP A 8 20.91 -10.08 7.59
N ALA A 9 20.34 -11.29 7.56
CA ALA A 9 20.06 -12.04 6.32
C ALA A 9 18.93 -13.07 6.51
N ASP A 10 18.36 -13.52 5.40
CA ASP A 10 17.44 -14.66 5.27
C ASP A 10 16.20 -14.63 6.16
N LYS A 11 15.58 -13.46 6.29
CA LYS A 11 14.32 -13.27 7.03
C LYS A 11 13.32 -12.47 6.20
N PRO A 12 12.00 -12.68 6.42
CA PRO A 12 10.99 -11.74 5.94
C PRO A 12 11.35 -10.32 6.40
N LEU A 13 11.11 -9.32 5.53
CA LEU A 13 11.41 -7.92 5.85
C LEU A 13 10.86 -7.53 7.22
N SER A 14 9.60 -7.89 7.51
CA SER A 14 8.91 -7.60 8.78
C SER A 14 9.55 -8.15 10.05
N GLN A 15 10.55 -9.02 9.93
CA GLN A 15 11.31 -9.62 11.03
C GLN A 15 12.80 -9.23 10.99
N SER A 16 13.19 -8.35 10.09
CA SER A 16 14.58 -7.93 9.89
C SER A 16 14.93 -6.69 10.70
N LEU A 17 16.22 -6.51 10.97
CA LEU A 17 16.76 -5.29 11.58
C LEU A 17 16.42 -4.04 10.75
N LEU A 18 16.42 -4.17 9.41
CA LEU A 18 16.08 -3.06 8.51
C LEU A 18 14.66 -2.55 8.77
N TRP A 19 13.72 -3.46 9.02
CA TRP A 19 12.34 -3.11 9.33
C TRP A 19 12.22 -2.36 10.66
N ASP A 20 12.94 -2.80 11.68
CA ASP A 20 12.94 -2.12 12.98
C ASP A 20 13.49 -0.69 12.85
N ILE A 21 14.57 -0.51 12.08
CA ILE A 21 15.16 0.81 11.81
C ILE A 21 14.17 1.71 11.06
N GLN A 22 13.56 1.20 9.98
CA GLN A 22 12.58 1.96 9.21
C GLN A 22 11.38 2.34 10.08
N ARG A 23 10.83 1.40 10.83
CA ARG A 23 9.68 1.62 11.70
C ARG A 23 10.00 2.64 12.79
N ALA A 24 11.17 2.55 13.43
CA ALA A 24 11.59 3.52 14.44
C ALA A 24 11.68 4.95 13.86
N TYR A 25 12.23 5.08 12.64
CA TYR A 25 12.27 6.36 11.94
C TYR A 25 10.87 6.90 11.66
N PHE A 26 10.00 6.11 11.02
CA PHE A 26 8.67 6.57 10.60
C PHE A 26 7.72 6.82 11.77
N LEU A 27 7.82 6.06 12.86
CA LEU A 27 7.08 6.33 14.10
C LEU A 27 7.47 7.68 14.72
N LYS A 28 8.74 8.07 14.61
CA LYS A 28 9.24 9.35 15.14
C LYS A 28 8.95 10.52 14.20
N ALA A 29 9.19 10.34 12.90
CA ALA A 29 9.04 11.41 11.91
C ALA A 29 7.56 11.69 11.58
N GLY A 30 6.74 10.65 11.51
CA GLY A 30 5.33 10.74 11.15
C GLY A 30 5.12 11.51 9.84
N MET A 31 4.08 12.35 9.81
CA MET A 31 3.75 13.16 8.63
C MET A 31 4.87 14.13 8.19
N LYS A 32 5.78 14.52 9.10
CA LYS A 32 6.86 15.45 8.77
C LYS A 32 7.84 14.87 7.76
N ALA A 33 7.96 13.54 7.67
CA ALA A 33 8.78 12.90 6.65
C ALA A 33 8.31 13.25 5.23
N TRP A 34 7.00 13.41 5.02
CA TRP A 34 6.42 13.80 3.74
C TRP A 34 6.27 15.32 3.58
N GLN A 35 5.87 16.03 4.63
CA GLN A 35 5.69 17.50 4.56
C GLN A 35 6.97 18.26 4.23
N ASN A 36 8.12 17.72 4.63
CA ASN A 36 9.42 18.33 4.42
C ASN A 36 10.20 17.69 3.24
N ASP A 37 9.52 16.92 2.38
CA ASP A 37 10.11 16.23 1.22
C ASP A 37 11.30 15.31 1.54
N VAL A 38 11.47 14.88 2.79
CA VAL A 38 12.48 13.87 3.16
C VAL A 38 12.14 12.53 2.52
N VAL A 39 10.86 12.22 2.44
CA VAL A 39 10.30 11.12 1.65
C VAL A 39 9.57 11.74 0.46
N PRO A 40 10.05 11.51 -0.77
CA PRO A 40 9.38 11.99 -1.97
C PRO A 40 7.93 11.49 -2.05
N SER A 41 7.00 12.40 -2.33
CA SER A 41 5.58 12.11 -2.48
C SER A 41 5.29 11.05 -3.56
N ASP A 42 6.10 11.02 -4.62
CA ASP A 42 6.01 10.06 -5.72
C ASP A 42 6.21 8.59 -5.29
N ILE A 43 6.76 8.31 -4.09
CA ILE A 43 6.86 6.94 -3.58
C ILE A 43 5.46 6.35 -3.29
N SER A 44 4.53 7.17 -2.79
CA SER A 44 3.16 6.74 -2.43
C SER A 44 2.09 7.23 -3.41
N SER A 45 2.40 8.22 -4.25
CA SER A 45 1.46 8.90 -5.13
C SER A 45 2.02 9.06 -6.55
N ASN A 46 2.10 7.96 -7.31
CA ASN A 46 2.63 7.97 -8.68
C ASN A 46 1.66 7.38 -9.71
N PRO A 47 1.92 7.55 -11.03
CA PRO A 47 1.05 7.04 -12.08
C PRO A 47 0.86 5.52 -12.07
N VAL A 48 1.85 4.75 -11.60
CA VAL A 48 1.73 3.29 -11.48
C VAL A 48 0.70 2.96 -10.40
N MET A 49 0.82 3.55 -9.21
CA MET A 49 -0.14 3.40 -8.11
C MET A 49 -1.54 3.82 -8.53
N ALA A 50 -1.69 4.97 -9.21
CA ALA A 50 -2.99 5.43 -9.69
C ALA A 50 -3.65 4.43 -10.65
N ARG A 51 -2.87 3.83 -11.55
CA ARG A 51 -3.34 2.77 -12.46
C ARG A 51 -3.71 1.50 -11.72
N THR A 52 -2.91 1.07 -10.74
CA THR A 52 -3.21 -0.11 -9.94
C THR A 52 -4.50 0.08 -9.15
N TYR A 53 -4.68 1.22 -8.50
CA TYR A 53 -5.91 1.52 -7.77
C TYR A 53 -7.14 1.57 -8.69
N SER A 54 -7.03 2.16 -9.89
CA SER A 54 -8.16 2.16 -10.82
C SER A 54 -8.54 0.73 -11.23
N GLN A 55 -7.55 -0.11 -11.54
CA GLN A 55 -7.80 -1.52 -11.87
C GLN A 55 -8.46 -2.30 -10.73
N LEU A 56 -8.04 -2.07 -9.49
CA LEU A 56 -8.63 -2.69 -8.30
C LEU A 56 -10.09 -2.25 -8.12
N VAL A 57 -10.36 -0.95 -8.19
CA VAL A 57 -11.72 -0.40 -8.07
C VAL A 57 -12.62 -0.93 -9.18
N PHE A 58 -12.17 -0.89 -10.44
CA PHE A 58 -12.94 -1.44 -11.56
C PHE A 58 -13.15 -2.95 -11.45
N GLY A 59 -12.15 -3.69 -10.97
CA GLY A 59 -12.27 -5.12 -10.67
C GLY A 59 -13.38 -5.38 -9.67
N TYR A 60 -13.31 -4.72 -8.52
CA TYR A 60 -14.30 -4.84 -7.44
C TYR A 60 -15.72 -4.50 -7.91
N LEU A 61 -15.89 -3.41 -8.67
CA LEU A 61 -17.20 -3.03 -9.21
C LEU A 61 -17.78 -4.11 -10.16
N ARG A 62 -16.95 -4.75 -10.99
CA ARG A 62 -17.40 -5.86 -11.85
C ARG A 62 -17.85 -7.06 -11.02
N ASP A 63 -17.12 -7.37 -9.96
CA ASP A 63 -17.46 -8.49 -9.07
C ASP A 63 -18.77 -8.22 -8.33
N CYS A 64 -18.99 -7.00 -7.84
CA CYS A 64 -20.27 -6.58 -7.26
C CYS A 64 -21.42 -6.73 -8.27
N PHE A 65 -21.22 -6.30 -9.53
CA PHE A 65 -22.21 -6.45 -10.59
C PHE A 65 -22.55 -7.91 -10.87
N ALA A 66 -21.53 -8.77 -10.97
CA ALA A 66 -21.71 -10.20 -11.20
C ALA A 66 -22.45 -10.86 -10.03
N ALA A 67 -22.12 -10.50 -8.78
CA ALA A 67 -22.81 -10.99 -7.59
C ALA A 67 -24.29 -10.53 -7.56
N ALA A 68 -24.58 -9.30 -7.97
CA ALA A 68 -25.95 -8.81 -8.03
C ALA A 68 -26.80 -9.53 -9.08
N GLN A 69 -26.22 -9.87 -10.24
CA GLN A 69 -26.91 -10.67 -11.25
C GLN A 69 -27.23 -12.09 -10.76
N ARG A 70 -26.43 -12.65 -9.86
CA ARG A 70 -26.70 -13.94 -9.20
C ARG A 70 -27.66 -13.84 -8.01
N GLY A 71 -28.04 -12.63 -7.58
CA GLY A 71 -28.90 -12.40 -6.42
C GLY A 71 -28.19 -12.50 -5.06
N GLU A 72 -26.86 -12.56 -5.05
CA GLU A 72 -26.04 -12.66 -3.84
C GLU A 72 -25.79 -11.30 -3.18
N PHE A 73 -25.94 -10.22 -3.94
CA PHE A 73 -25.64 -8.85 -3.52
C PHE A 73 -26.67 -7.86 -4.07
N LYS A 74 -27.10 -6.87 -3.28
CA LYS A 74 -28.01 -5.83 -3.76
C LYS A 74 -27.21 -4.58 -4.11
N LEU A 75 -27.12 -4.27 -5.41
CA LEU A 75 -26.61 -2.99 -5.89
C LEU A 75 -27.73 -1.95 -5.88
N ASP A 76 -27.55 -0.89 -5.12
CA ASP A 76 -28.41 0.30 -5.14
C ASP A 76 -27.62 1.48 -5.75
N PRO A 77 -27.97 1.94 -6.96
CA PRO A 77 -27.28 3.05 -7.62
C PRO A 77 -27.35 4.38 -6.86
N SER A 78 -28.27 4.52 -5.90
CA SER A 78 -28.40 5.71 -5.06
C SER A 78 -27.50 5.69 -3.81
N GLN A 79 -26.87 4.55 -3.52
CA GLN A 79 -26.01 4.37 -2.35
C GLN A 79 -24.56 4.17 -2.77
N PRO A 80 -23.59 4.68 -1.99
CA PRO A 80 -22.19 4.42 -2.25
C PRO A 80 -21.87 2.93 -2.05
N ILE A 81 -20.99 2.41 -2.89
CA ILE A 81 -20.37 1.11 -2.65
C ILE A 81 -19.18 1.35 -1.71
N ASN A 82 -19.22 0.74 -0.53
CA ASN A 82 -18.11 0.79 0.42
C ASN A 82 -17.02 -0.21 -0.01
N ILE A 83 -15.79 0.29 -0.15
CA ILE A 83 -14.57 -0.46 -0.45
C ILE A 83 -13.66 -0.41 0.78
#